data_AF-A0A8H4BTC4-F1
#
_entry.id   AF-A0A8H4BTC4-F1
#
_cell.length_a   1.000
_cell.length_b   1.000
_cell.length_c   1.000
_cell.angle_alpha   90.00
_cell.angle_beta   90.00
_cell.angle_gamma   90.00
#
_symmetry.space_group_name_H-M   'P 1'
#
loop_
_entity.id
_entity.type
_entity.pdbx_description
1 polymer ?
#
loop_
_entity_poly.entity_id
_entity_poly.type
_entity_poly.pdbx_seq_one_letter_code
_entity_poly.pdbx_strand_id
1 'polypeptide(L)'
;MVAFVKWFISSLNASYSRRVPKGEWEKKPYNPVLGEQFKMQWGDLQGSGETDVLVEQVSHHPPVTGFHIKNEKHGLTLNGHTGQKTRFSGTSLIVDQVGQSIVTLKNRSNESYMYSCPSITVNGIWYAAPYVELTGTSFIQSTSGLYCSIEYTSRGWISGERNHFKCYLRRNGGSSKEYICKMEGQWSGKSTLTKYGSKTSEPFLDVTALTPAPMHVKDTAEQDEMESRKIWQKVSDAIRANDTNLAGIEKNKIETQKREEKAAREETGEKWQPKYFQWEDEEPTVITLQRMLTSTVKSKYAPATHGNWVYKGDLQ
;
A
#
# COMPACT_ATOMS: atom_id res chain seq x y z
N MET A 1 6.33 9.75 15.03
CA MET A 1 7.15 8.67 14.43
C MET A 1 6.88 7.26 14.97
N VAL A 2 7.12 6.91 16.25
CA VAL A 2 6.87 5.52 16.74
C VAL A 2 5.43 5.05 16.48
N ALA A 3 4.43 5.91 16.73
CA ALA A 3 3.03 5.62 16.40
C ALA A 3 2.79 5.40 14.90
N PHE A 4 3.51 6.14 14.03
CA PHE A 4 3.44 5.97 12.59
C PHE A 4 4.00 4.62 12.15
N VAL A 5 5.15 4.20 12.71
CA VAL A 5 5.71 2.86 12.48
C VAL A 5 4.70 1.80 12.92
N LYS A 6 4.02 2.00 14.06
CA LYS A 6 2.99 1.08 14.55
C LYS A 6 1.83 0.92 13.56
N TRP A 7 1.32 2.04 13.04
CA TRP A 7 0.30 2.07 12.00
C TRP A 7 0.77 1.37 10.72
N PHE A 8 1.96 1.72 10.23
CA PHE A 8 2.54 1.12 9.02
C PHE A 8 2.73 -0.39 9.15
N ILE A 9 3.28 -0.89 10.26
CA ILE A 9 3.43 -2.34 10.48
C ILE A 9 2.06 -3.02 10.58
N SER A 10 1.07 -2.39 11.22
CA SER A 10 -0.29 -2.96 11.31
C SER A 10 -0.95 -3.10 9.93
N SER A 11 -0.67 -2.18 8.99
CA SER A 11 -1.22 -2.23 7.63
C SER A 11 -0.60 -3.36 6.81
N LEU A 12 0.65 -3.77 7.07
CA LEU A 12 1.27 -4.93 6.40
C LEU A 12 0.51 -6.23 6.68
N ASN A 13 0.04 -6.43 7.92
CA ASN A 13 -0.76 -7.60 8.26
C ASN A 13 -2.10 -7.61 7.51
N ALA A 14 -2.81 -6.47 7.49
CA ALA A 14 -4.07 -6.33 6.77
C ALA A 14 -3.88 -6.57 5.27
N SER A 15 -2.83 -5.98 4.71
CA SER A 15 -2.50 -6.08 3.29
C SER A 15 -2.10 -7.49 2.92
N TYR A 16 -1.13 -8.12 3.59
CA TYR A 16 -0.43 -9.30 3.03
C TYR A 16 -0.65 -10.63 3.75
N SER A 17 -1.30 -10.63 4.92
CA SER A 17 -1.56 -11.87 5.66
C SER A 17 -3.05 -12.10 5.91
N ARG A 18 -3.73 -11.15 6.54
CA ARG A 18 -5.13 -11.30 6.97
C ARG A 18 -6.11 -11.41 5.80
N ARG A 19 -5.77 -10.90 4.61
CA ARG A 19 -6.59 -11.01 3.40
C ARG A 19 -6.78 -12.46 2.94
N VAL A 20 -5.85 -13.36 3.30
CA VAL A 20 -5.93 -14.78 2.95
C VAL A 20 -6.58 -15.51 4.11
N PRO A 21 -7.77 -16.12 3.92
CA PRO A 21 -8.41 -16.91 4.96
C PRO A 21 -7.52 -18.04 5.47
N LYS A 22 -7.69 -18.40 6.75
CA LYS A 22 -6.91 -19.49 7.34
C LYS A 22 -7.16 -20.79 6.58
N GLY A 23 -6.10 -21.40 6.06
CA GLY A 23 -6.18 -22.63 5.27
C GLY A 23 -6.31 -22.40 3.77
N GLU A 24 -6.40 -21.14 3.32
CA GLU A 24 -6.35 -20.78 1.91
C GLU A 24 -4.97 -20.26 1.49
N TRP A 25 -4.78 -20.16 0.18
CA TRP A 25 -3.57 -19.66 -0.46
C TRP A 25 -3.83 -18.32 -1.13
N GLU A 26 -2.76 -17.58 -1.41
CA GLU A 26 -2.84 -16.32 -2.14
C GLU A 26 -3.50 -16.52 -3.51
N LYS A 27 -4.33 -15.57 -3.94
CA LYS A 27 -4.97 -15.66 -5.26
C LYS A 27 -4.57 -14.45 -6.08
N LYS A 28 -4.53 -14.63 -7.40
CA LYS A 28 -4.30 -13.51 -8.32
C LYS A 28 -5.48 -12.53 -8.21
N PRO A 29 -5.26 -11.25 -7.86
CA PRO A 29 -6.33 -10.26 -7.87
C PRO A 29 -6.79 -9.95 -9.29
N TYR A 30 -7.95 -9.31 -9.44
CA TYR A 30 -8.33 -8.71 -10.71
C TYR A 30 -7.32 -7.64 -11.12
N ASN A 31 -7.06 -7.54 -12.43
CA ASN A 31 -6.28 -6.42 -12.97
C ASN A 31 -7.24 -5.27 -13.25
N PRO A 32 -7.21 -4.17 -12.49
CA PRO A 32 -8.23 -3.14 -12.61
C PRO A 32 -8.26 -2.51 -14.00
N VAL A 33 -9.45 -2.17 -14.48
CA VAL A 33 -9.62 -1.46 -15.75
C VAL A 33 -9.25 0.01 -15.61
N LEU A 34 -8.86 0.68 -16.69
CA LEU A 34 -8.52 2.10 -16.65
C LEU A 34 -9.71 2.94 -16.17
N GLY A 35 -9.50 3.78 -15.15
CA GLY A 35 -10.54 4.61 -14.52
C GLY A 35 -11.45 3.88 -13.53
N GLU A 36 -11.19 2.59 -13.24
CA GLU A 36 -11.87 1.84 -12.19
C GLU A 36 -11.71 2.53 -10.84
N GLN A 37 -12.79 2.61 -10.07
CA GLN A 37 -12.87 3.31 -8.80
C GLN A 37 -13.18 2.34 -7.67
N PHE A 38 -12.68 2.62 -6.47
CA PHE A 38 -13.17 1.99 -5.25
C PHE A 38 -13.35 3.06 -4.18
N LYS A 39 -14.57 3.15 -3.65
CA LYS A 39 -14.97 4.13 -2.63
C LYS A 39 -15.44 3.37 -1.41
N MET A 40 -14.97 3.77 -0.23
CA MET A 40 -15.43 3.22 1.03
C MET A 40 -15.22 4.20 2.17
N GLN A 41 -15.83 3.90 3.32
CA GLN A 41 -15.58 4.62 4.56
C GLN A 41 -15.27 3.61 5.67
N TRP A 42 -14.21 3.84 6.44
CA TRP A 42 -14.06 3.18 7.73
C TRP A 42 -14.89 3.92 8.77
N GLY A 43 -15.76 3.21 9.47
CA GLY A 43 -16.58 3.78 10.54
C GLY A 43 -15.75 4.09 11.79
N ASP A 44 -16.32 4.89 12.68
CA ASP A 44 -15.68 5.25 13.95
C ASP A 44 -15.43 4.01 14.82
N LEU A 45 -14.18 3.84 15.26
CA LEU A 45 -13.78 2.84 16.22
C LEU A 45 -13.14 3.55 17.42
N GLN A 46 -13.85 3.54 18.54
CA GLN A 46 -13.36 4.10 19.82
C GLN A 46 -12.93 5.58 19.71
N GLY A 47 -13.65 6.38 18.91
CA GLY A 47 -13.39 7.81 18.75
C GLY A 47 -12.36 8.16 17.68
N SER A 48 -11.90 7.19 16.88
CA SER A 48 -11.07 7.42 15.69
C SER A 48 -11.71 8.35 14.66
N GLY A 49 -13.03 8.53 14.68
CA GLY A 49 -13.79 9.22 13.64
C GLY A 49 -13.90 8.40 12.36
N GLU A 50 -14.84 8.79 11.52
CA GLU A 50 -15.01 8.23 10.18
C GLU A 50 -13.83 8.61 9.27
N THR A 51 -13.44 7.69 8.41
CA THR A 51 -12.32 7.86 7.48
C THR A 51 -12.73 7.46 6.08
N ASP A 52 -12.78 8.43 5.17
CA ASP A 52 -13.14 8.23 3.78
C ASP A 52 -11.96 7.68 2.98
N VAL A 53 -12.25 6.81 2.02
CA VAL A 53 -11.28 6.19 1.12
C VAL A 53 -11.77 6.32 -0.31
N LEU A 54 -10.90 6.86 -1.15
CA LEU A 54 -11.09 6.98 -2.58
C LEU A 54 -9.89 6.39 -3.30
N VAL A 55 -10.15 5.50 -4.24
CA VAL A 55 -9.13 4.82 -5.05
C VAL A 55 -9.54 4.92 -6.51
N GLU A 56 -8.58 5.14 -7.40
CA GLU A 56 -8.79 5.15 -8.85
C GLU A 56 -7.62 4.48 -9.58
N GLN A 57 -7.91 3.67 -10.59
CA GLN A 57 -6.92 3.13 -11.51
C GLN A 57 -6.52 4.21 -12.53
N VAL A 58 -5.49 4.99 -12.19
CA VAL A 58 -5.01 6.13 -12.98
C VAL A 58 -4.23 5.73 -14.24
N SER A 59 -3.69 4.50 -14.28
CA SER A 59 -3.01 3.93 -15.45
C SER A 59 -3.21 2.42 -15.54
N HIS A 60 -3.28 1.88 -16.76
CA HIS A 60 -3.40 0.43 -17.01
C HIS A 60 -2.10 -0.20 -17.56
N HIS A 61 -1.31 0.55 -18.33
CA HIS A 61 -0.04 0.10 -18.90
C HIS A 61 1.05 1.16 -18.72
N PRO A 62 1.87 1.10 -17.65
CA PRO A 62 1.83 0.10 -16.56
C PRO A 62 0.64 0.33 -15.62
N PRO A 63 0.22 -0.69 -14.84
CA PRO A 63 -0.86 -0.56 -13.88
C PRO A 63 -0.42 0.34 -12.71
N VAL A 64 -1.17 1.42 -12.48
CA VAL A 64 -0.99 2.35 -11.37
C VAL A 64 -2.34 2.70 -10.78
N THR A 65 -2.42 2.63 -9.46
CA THR A 65 -3.60 2.96 -8.66
C THR A 65 -3.28 4.18 -7.81
N GLY A 66 -4.00 5.27 -8.01
CA GLY A 66 -3.99 6.46 -7.15
C GLY A 66 -4.99 6.30 -6.01
N PHE A 67 -4.67 6.83 -4.84
CA PHE A 67 -5.56 6.78 -3.68
C PHE A 67 -5.46 8.02 -2.80
N HIS A 68 -6.58 8.32 -2.16
CA HIS A 68 -6.72 9.38 -1.18
C HIS A 68 -7.59 8.90 -0.02
N ILE A 69 -7.09 9.05 1.20
CA ILE A 69 -7.76 8.66 2.44
C ILE A 69 -7.80 9.87 3.35
N LYS A 70 -8.96 10.17 3.95
CA LYS A 70 -9.17 11.39 4.72
C LYS A 70 -9.95 11.10 6.00
N ASN A 71 -9.47 11.65 7.11
CA ASN A 71 -10.19 11.72 8.37
C ASN A 71 -10.26 13.19 8.80
N GLU A 72 -11.44 13.79 8.64
CA GLU A 72 -11.72 15.20 8.98
C GLU A 72 -11.47 15.46 10.47
N LYS A 73 -12.03 14.60 11.35
CA LYS A 73 -12.02 14.77 12.81
C LYS A 73 -10.61 14.97 13.38
N HIS A 74 -9.63 14.21 12.90
CA HIS A 74 -8.25 14.27 13.38
C HIS A 74 -7.30 14.98 12.41
N GLY A 75 -7.83 15.59 11.33
CA GLY A 75 -7.05 16.32 10.34
C GLY A 75 -5.99 15.43 9.65
N LEU A 76 -6.31 14.18 9.36
CA LEU A 76 -5.41 13.25 8.67
C LEU A 76 -5.78 13.16 7.19
N THR A 77 -4.80 13.28 6.32
CA THR A 77 -4.90 12.87 4.93
C THR A 77 -3.78 11.90 4.58
N LEU A 78 -4.06 10.97 3.68
CA LEU A 78 -3.08 10.11 3.03
C LEU A 78 -3.35 10.19 1.53
N ASN A 79 -2.39 10.72 0.79
CA ASN A 79 -2.40 10.77 -0.67
C ASN A 79 -1.24 9.95 -1.22
N GLY A 80 -1.45 9.25 -2.32
CA GLY A 80 -0.36 8.56 -2.99
C GLY A 80 -0.82 7.72 -4.17
N HIS A 81 0.12 6.93 -4.66
CA HIS A 81 -0.13 5.92 -5.66
C HIS A 81 0.74 4.69 -5.44
N THR A 82 0.28 3.57 -5.99
CA THR A 82 1.04 2.34 -6.07
C THR A 82 0.98 1.78 -7.48
N GLY A 83 2.12 1.30 -7.96
CA GLY A 83 2.26 0.50 -9.16
C GLY A 83 3.14 -0.70 -8.88
N GLN A 84 3.21 -1.61 -9.84
CA GLN A 84 3.95 -2.86 -9.67
C GLN A 84 4.87 -3.12 -10.86
N LYS A 85 6.10 -3.51 -10.55
CA LYS A 85 7.03 -4.11 -11.52
C LYS A 85 7.25 -5.55 -11.10
N THR A 86 6.97 -6.49 -12.01
CA THR A 86 7.04 -7.92 -11.70
C THR A 86 8.17 -8.58 -12.48
N ARG A 87 8.84 -9.55 -11.85
CA ARG A 87 9.90 -10.37 -12.46
C ARG A 87 9.93 -11.75 -11.83
N PHE A 88 10.28 -12.78 -12.59
CA PHE A 88 10.50 -14.12 -12.04
C PHE A 88 11.95 -14.29 -11.56
N SER A 89 12.13 -15.03 -10.48
CA SER A 89 13.44 -15.49 -10.00
C SER A 89 13.31 -16.96 -9.57
N GLY A 90 13.81 -17.86 -10.42
CA GLY A 90 13.59 -19.29 -10.26
C GLY A 90 12.10 -19.63 -10.18
N THR A 91 11.68 -20.19 -9.04
CA THR A 91 10.29 -20.60 -8.78
C THR A 91 9.39 -19.51 -8.20
N SER A 92 9.90 -18.30 -8.01
CA SER A 92 9.23 -17.23 -7.28
C SER A 92 8.92 -16.03 -8.17
N LEU A 93 7.80 -15.38 -7.93
CA LEU A 93 7.43 -14.11 -8.55
C LEU A 93 7.81 -12.97 -7.61
N ILE A 94 8.69 -12.07 -8.05
CA ILE A 94 9.07 -10.87 -7.30
C ILE A 94 8.27 -9.69 -7.85
N VAL A 95 7.66 -8.95 -6.95
CA VAL A 95 6.84 -7.78 -7.23
C VAL A 95 7.45 -6.59 -6.48
N ASP A 96 8.14 -5.74 -7.22
CA ASP A 96 8.65 -4.47 -6.71
C ASP A 96 7.52 -3.44 -6.75
N GLN A 97 7.16 -2.93 -5.57
CA GLN A 97 6.15 -1.89 -5.44
C GLN A 97 6.78 -0.53 -5.75
N VAL A 98 6.23 0.15 -6.74
CA VAL A 98 6.63 1.50 -7.12
C VAL A 98 5.55 2.50 -6.70
N GLY A 99 5.94 3.75 -6.52
CA GLY A 99 5.04 4.81 -6.12
C GLY A 99 5.36 5.34 -4.72
N GLN A 100 4.61 6.35 -4.31
CA GLN A 100 4.87 7.13 -3.11
C GLN A 100 3.58 7.47 -2.40
N SER A 101 3.69 7.65 -1.09
CA SER A 101 2.56 7.88 -0.23
C SER A 101 2.96 8.86 0.85
N ILE A 102 2.15 9.90 1.02
CA ILE A 102 2.32 10.94 2.03
C ILE A 102 1.13 10.92 2.95
N VAL A 103 1.38 10.72 4.24
CA VAL A 103 0.42 11.03 5.29
C VAL A 103 0.71 12.43 5.81
N THR A 104 -0.31 13.27 5.91
CA THR A 104 -0.21 14.62 6.49
C THR A 104 -1.16 14.72 7.68
N LEU A 105 -0.63 15.23 8.79
CA LEU A 105 -1.37 15.51 10.02
C LEU A 105 -1.57 17.03 10.14
N LYS A 106 -2.67 17.53 9.58
CA LYS A 106 -3.02 18.97 9.52
C LYS A 106 -3.06 19.59 10.92
N ASN A 107 -3.64 18.87 11.88
CA ASN A 107 -3.74 19.30 13.29
C ASN A 107 -2.40 19.29 14.05
N ARG A 108 -1.30 18.91 13.41
CA ARG A 108 0.06 18.90 13.96
C ARG A 108 1.00 19.76 13.13
N SER A 109 0.56 20.98 12.81
CA SER A 109 1.34 21.93 11.99
C SER A 109 1.76 21.34 10.64
N ASN A 110 0.86 20.57 10.01
CA ASN A 110 1.11 19.84 8.76
C ASN A 110 2.34 18.92 8.83
N GLU A 111 2.52 18.20 9.95
CA GLU A 111 3.55 17.16 10.06
C GLU A 111 3.26 16.05 9.03
N SER A 112 4.20 15.85 8.09
CA SER A 112 4.03 14.86 7.01
C SER A 112 5.03 13.72 7.11
N TYR A 113 4.61 12.57 6.59
CA TYR A 113 5.33 11.31 6.58
C TYR A 113 5.27 10.69 5.19
N MET A 114 6.41 10.59 4.52
CA MET A 114 6.54 9.84 3.27
C MET A 114 7.03 8.44 3.58
N TYR A 115 6.45 7.42 2.94
CA TYR A 115 6.89 6.04 3.10
C TYR A 115 6.92 5.25 1.79
N SER A 116 7.80 4.24 1.74
CA SER A 116 7.86 3.27 0.64
C SER A 116 7.35 1.90 1.05
N CYS A 117 6.70 1.20 0.13
CA CYS A 117 6.20 -0.16 0.35
C CYS A 117 7.33 -1.20 0.18
N PRO A 118 7.22 -2.37 0.85
CA PRO A 118 8.17 -3.47 0.69
C PRO A 118 8.13 -4.09 -0.71
N SER A 119 9.20 -4.77 -1.13
CA SER A 119 9.10 -5.72 -2.24
C SER A 119 8.40 -7.00 -1.76
N ILE A 120 7.56 -7.57 -2.62
CA ILE A 120 6.81 -8.80 -2.34
C ILE A 120 7.46 -9.94 -3.11
N THR A 121 7.67 -11.08 -2.46
CA THR A 121 7.99 -12.34 -3.13
C THR A 121 6.81 -13.29 -2.97
N VAL A 122 6.23 -13.74 -4.07
CA VAL A 122 5.22 -14.79 -4.10
C VAL A 122 5.93 -16.12 -4.40
N ASN A 123 5.97 -16.97 -3.39
CA ASN A 123 6.55 -18.32 -3.46
C ASN A 123 5.43 -19.36 -3.60
N GLY A 124 5.76 -20.64 -3.80
CA GLY A 124 4.78 -21.73 -3.74
C GLY A 124 3.87 -21.86 -4.97
N ILE A 125 4.07 -21.04 -6.01
CA ILE A 125 3.24 -21.01 -7.23
C ILE A 125 3.21 -22.39 -7.91
N TRP A 126 4.36 -23.04 -8.06
CA TRP A 126 4.48 -24.36 -8.70
C TRP A 126 3.80 -25.49 -7.94
N TYR A 127 3.58 -25.31 -6.63
CA TYR A 127 2.90 -26.28 -5.77
C TYR A 127 1.41 -25.95 -5.60
N ALA A 128 0.86 -25.02 -6.40
CA ALA A 128 -0.50 -24.51 -6.28
C ALA A 128 -0.85 -24.01 -4.85
N ALA A 129 0.18 -23.59 -4.11
CA ALA A 129 0.08 -23.12 -2.73
C ALA A 129 0.81 -21.77 -2.59
N PRO A 130 0.42 -20.75 -3.38
CA PRO A 130 1.13 -19.48 -3.37
C PRO A 130 1.02 -18.76 -2.01
N TYR A 131 2.14 -18.19 -1.56
CA TYR A 131 2.21 -17.40 -0.32
C TYR A 131 3.16 -16.21 -0.47
N VAL A 132 2.85 -15.14 0.25
CA VAL A 132 3.60 -13.89 0.23
C VAL A 132 4.67 -13.87 1.32
N GLU A 133 5.86 -13.41 0.94
CA GLU A 133 6.90 -12.94 1.86
C GLU A 133 7.26 -11.49 1.52
N LEU A 134 7.48 -10.67 2.55
CA LEU A 134 7.99 -9.32 2.39
C LEU A 134 9.52 -9.33 2.41
N THR A 135 10.12 -8.53 1.54
CA THR A 135 11.57 -8.47 1.33
C THR A 135 12.03 -7.03 1.09
N GLY A 136 13.34 -6.81 1.14
CA GLY A 136 13.94 -5.50 0.89
C GLY A 136 13.84 -4.56 2.10
N THR A 137 13.85 -3.26 1.83
CA THR A 137 13.82 -2.21 2.86
C THR A 137 12.78 -1.16 2.53
N SER A 138 11.85 -0.94 3.45
CA SER A 138 10.98 0.24 3.44
C SER A 138 11.64 1.38 4.19
N PHE A 139 11.39 2.60 3.73
CA PHE A 139 11.79 3.81 4.44
C PHE A 139 10.57 4.63 4.82
N ILE A 140 10.67 5.33 5.96
CA ILE A 140 9.72 6.35 6.38
C ILE A 140 10.52 7.61 6.69
N GLN A 141 10.18 8.74 6.10
CA GLN A 141 10.80 10.03 6.38
C GLN A 141 9.72 11.02 6.82
N SER A 142 9.97 11.72 7.94
CA SER A 142 9.08 12.76 8.46
C SER A 142 9.68 14.16 8.29
N THR A 143 8.82 15.17 8.16
CA THR A 143 9.21 16.59 8.19
C THR A 143 9.89 16.99 9.51
N SER A 144 9.67 16.23 10.60
CA SER A 144 10.33 16.44 11.90
C SER A 144 11.83 16.14 11.92
N GLY A 145 12.40 15.64 10.81
CA GLY A 145 13.79 15.18 10.74
C GLY A 145 14.01 13.81 11.37
N LEU A 146 12.94 13.06 11.65
CA LEU A 146 13.01 11.65 12.04
C LEU A 146 12.81 10.77 10.81
N TYR A 147 13.54 9.65 10.76
CA TYR A 147 13.36 8.64 9.71
C TYR A 147 13.49 7.22 10.27
N CYS A 148 12.91 6.27 9.54
CA CYS A 148 13.01 4.85 9.83
C CYS A 148 13.49 4.07 8.61
N SER A 149 14.29 3.04 8.85
CA SER A 149 14.57 1.97 7.88
C SER A 149 13.96 0.68 8.42
N ILE A 150 13.14 -0.01 7.62
CA ILE A 150 12.45 -1.25 7.98
C ILE A 150 12.92 -2.34 7.03
N GLU A 151 13.72 -3.27 7.55
CA GLU A 151 14.25 -4.43 6.82
C GLU A 151 13.35 -5.64 7.05
N TYR A 152 12.99 -6.35 5.99
CA TYR A 152 12.16 -7.55 6.05
C TYR A 152 12.98 -8.79 5.77
N THR A 153 12.76 -9.83 6.56
CA THR A 153 13.46 -11.11 6.42
C THR A 153 12.47 -12.25 6.20
N SER A 154 12.73 -13.04 5.16
CA SER A 154 11.96 -14.24 4.81
C SER A 154 12.32 -15.44 5.69
N ARG A 155 11.56 -16.54 5.51
CA ARG A 155 11.76 -17.79 6.22
C ARG A 155 13.20 -18.30 6.08
N GLY A 156 13.84 -18.64 7.19
CA GLY A 156 15.17 -19.28 7.22
C GLY A 156 16.31 -18.45 7.80
N TRP A 157 16.13 -17.13 7.99
CA TRP A 157 17.15 -16.27 8.63
C TRP A 157 17.11 -16.30 10.17
N ILE A 158 15.94 -16.51 10.74
CA ILE A 158 15.71 -16.71 12.18
C ILE A 158 14.94 -18.03 12.27
N SER A 159 15.39 -18.97 13.10
CA SER A 159 14.86 -20.34 13.09
C SER A 159 13.35 -20.37 13.32
N GLY A 160 12.59 -20.77 12.29
CA GLY A 160 11.16 -21.08 12.38
C GLY A 160 10.18 -19.91 12.27
N GLU A 161 10.62 -18.67 12.50
CA GLU A 161 9.73 -17.50 12.42
C GLU A 161 9.50 -17.04 10.98
N ARG A 162 8.23 -16.77 10.64
CA ARG A 162 7.84 -16.11 9.39
C ARG A 162 7.60 -14.63 9.64
N ASN A 163 7.59 -13.85 8.56
CA ASN A 163 7.07 -12.47 8.55
C ASN A 163 7.83 -11.54 9.51
N HIS A 164 9.15 -11.70 9.61
CA HIS A 164 9.95 -10.91 10.54
C HIS A 164 10.37 -9.56 9.92
N PHE A 165 10.43 -8.52 10.74
CA PHE A 165 10.95 -7.21 10.37
C PHE A 165 11.89 -6.65 11.43
N LYS A 166 12.79 -5.76 11.01
CA LYS A 166 13.63 -4.95 11.89
C LYS A 166 13.60 -3.50 11.47
N CYS A 167 13.13 -2.65 12.36
CA CYS A 167 13.02 -1.21 12.16
C CYS A 167 13.99 -0.46 13.07
N TYR A 168 14.73 0.49 12.51
CA TYR A 168 15.54 1.43 13.26
C TYR A 168 15.02 2.85 13.07
N LEU A 169 14.62 3.49 14.17
CA LEU A 169 14.25 4.91 14.20
C LEU A 169 15.49 5.75 14.48
N ARG A 170 15.77 6.74 13.63
CA ARG A 170 16.92 7.65 13.70
C ARG A 170 16.52 9.11 13.45
N ARG A 171 17.45 10.03 13.66
CA ARG A 171 17.33 11.46 13.31
C ARG A 171 18.28 11.78 12.16
N ASN A 172 17.82 12.58 11.19
CA ASN A 172 18.68 13.09 10.12
C ASN A 172 19.84 13.92 10.72
N GLY A 173 21.03 13.84 10.12
CA GLY A 173 22.25 14.50 10.64
C GLY A 173 22.89 13.85 11.88
N GLY A 174 22.24 12.86 12.50
CA GLY A 174 22.84 12.05 13.56
C GLY A 174 23.79 10.98 13.04
N SER A 175 24.57 10.36 13.95
CA SER A 175 25.40 9.20 13.62
C SER A 175 24.55 8.04 13.10
N SER A 176 24.94 7.42 11.98
CA SER A 176 24.22 6.28 11.40
C SER A 176 24.16 5.04 12.32
N LYS A 177 25.10 4.95 13.27
CA LYS A 177 25.16 3.89 14.29
C LYS A 177 24.25 4.17 15.48
N GLU A 178 23.95 5.43 15.76
CA GLU A 178 23.09 5.85 16.86
C GLU A 178 21.64 5.90 16.39
N TYR A 179 20.87 4.89 16.80
CA TYR A 179 19.42 4.90 16.66
C TYR A 179 18.77 5.38 17.96
N ILE A 180 17.51 5.78 17.89
CA ILE A 180 16.71 6.16 19.06
C ILE A 180 16.12 4.89 19.69
N CYS A 181 15.51 4.06 18.86
CA CYS A 181 15.04 2.74 19.24
C CYS A 181 15.03 1.79 18.04
N LYS A 182 15.05 0.49 18.36
CA LYS A 182 14.88 -0.62 17.44
C LYS A 182 13.51 -1.25 17.72
N MET A 183 12.73 -1.50 16.68
CA MET A 183 11.47 -2.25 16.75
C MET A 183 11.62 -3.51 15.89
N GLU A 184 11.37 -4.70 16.45
CA GLU A 184 11.54 -5.96 15.70
C GLU A 184 10.59 -7.06 16.17
N GLY A 185 10.36 -8.05 15.32
CA GLY A 185 9.44 -9.16 15.54
C GLY A 185 8.64 -9.46 14.29
N GLN A 186 7.43 -9.99 14.45
CA GLN A 186 6.59 -10.41 13.33
C GLN A 186 5.61 -9.30 12.93
N TRP A 187 5.63 -8.86 11.67
CA TRP A 187 4.67 -7.88 11.16
C TRP A 187 3.24 -8.46 11.06
N SER A 188 3.11 -9.78 11.08
CA SER A 188 1.82 -10.50 11.18
C SER A 188 1.52 -11.02 12.59
N GLY A 189 2.27 -10.60 13.61
CA GLY A 189 2.19 -11.15 14.96
C GLY A 189 2.57 -10.14 16.03
N LYS A 190 3.50 -10.55 16.90
CA LYS A 190 3.99 -9.75 18.01
C LYS A 190 5.36 -9.17 17.71
N SER A 191 5.63 -8.00 18.26
CA SER A 191 6.90 -7.29 18.12
C SER A 191 7.24 -6.53 19.39
N THR A 192 8.52 -6.18 19.52
CA THR A 192 9.07 -5.48 20.68
C THR A 192 9.78 -4.20 20.27
N LEU A 193 9.97 -3.29 21.21
CA LEU A 193 10.75 -2.07 21.08
C LEU A 193 11.89 -2.09 22.09
N THR A 194 13.09 -1.72 21.66
CA THR A 194 14.28 -1.58 22.51
C THR A 194 14.89 -0.20 22.29
N LYS A 195 14.98 0.61 23.34
CA LYS A 195 15.67 1.91 23.29
C LYS A 195 17.17 1.70 23.12
N TYR A 196 17.84 2.65 22.46
CA TYR A 196 19.29 2.58 22.28
C TYR A 196 20.03 2.51 23.62
N GLY A 197 21.04 1.64 23.70
CA GLY A 197 21.79 1.36 24.93
C GLY A 197 21.06 0.49 25.96
N SER A 198 19.75 0.24 25.80
CA SER A 198 19.00 -0.68 26.66
C SER A 198 19.27 -2.14 26.30
N LYS A 199 19.35 -2.99 27.33
CA LYS A 199 19.31 -4.47 27.19
C LYS A 199 17.90 -5.04 27.37
N THR A 200 16.94 -4.19 27.75
CA THR A 200 15.56 -4.59 28.01
C THR A 200 14.66 -4.15 26.87
N SER A 201 13.84 -5.07 26.39
CA SER A 201 12.82 -4.85 25.36
C SER A 201 11.44 -4.78 26.00
N GLU A 202 10.59 -3.91 25.47
CA GLU A 202 9.18 -3.78 25.87
C GLU A 202 8.24 -4.19 24.71
N PRO A 203 6.99 -4.61 24.98
CA PRO A 203 6.02 -4.90 23.92
C PRO A 203 5.79 -3.67 23.02
N PHE A 204 5.86 -3.85 21.69
CA PHE A 204 5.61 -2.79 20.72
C PHE A 204 4.21 -2.90 20.14
N LEU A 205 3.95 -3.96 19.37
CA LEU A 205 2.69 -4.20 18.69
C LEU A 205 2.36 -5.70 18.73
N ASP A 206 1.15 -6.02 19.17
CA ASP A 206 0.49 -7.31 18.93
C ASP A 206 -0.63 -7.06 17.92
N VAL A 207 -0.35 -7.35 16.64
CA VAL A 207 -1.33 -7.10 15.56
C VAL A 207 -2.53 -8.04 15.64
N THR A 208 -2.38 -9.17 16.32
CA THR A 208 -3.44 -10.18 16.48
C THR A 208 -4.49 -9.76 17.50
N ALA A 209 -4.14 -8.82 18.39
CA ALA A 209 -5.04 -8.24 19.38
C ALA A 209 -5.81 -7.01 18.84
N LEU A 210 -5.50 -6.53 17.63
CA LEU A 210 -6.17 -5.36 17.08
C LEU A 210 -7.55 -5.70 16.51
N THR A 211 -8.52 -4.84 16.83
CA THR A 211 -9.84 -4.86 16.19
C THR A 211 -9.81 -3.92 14.98
N PRO A 212 -10.14 -4.41 13.77
CA PRO A 212 -10.24 -3.56 12.59
C PRO A 212 -11.48 -2.67 12.65
N ALA A 213 -11.36 -1.45 12.14
CA ALA A 213 -12.52 -0.57 11.96
C ALA A 213 -13.53 -1.19 10.97
N PRO A 214 -14.84 -1.00 11.19
CA PRO A 214 -15.87 -1.47 10.27
C PRO A 214 -15.69 -0.80 8.90
N MET A 215 -15.83 -1.57 7.83
CA MET A 215 -15.77 -1.05 6.46
C MET A 215 -17.20 -0.89 5.93
N HIS A 216 -17.53 0.32 5.51
CA HIS A 216 -18.78 0.66 4.86
C HIS A 216 -18.52 0.87 3.37
N VAL A 217 -19.13 0.02 2.56
CA VAL A 217 -19.12 0.11 1.10
C VAL A 217 -20.58 0.05 0.67
N LYS A 218 -20.99 0.93 -0.26
CA LYS A 218 -22.34 0.93 -0.80
C LYS A 218 -22.69 -0.41 -1.42
N ASP A 219 -23.98 -0.75 -1.41
CA ASP A 219 -24.46 -1.91 -2.15
C ASP A 219 -24.25 -1.69 -3.65
N THR A 220 -24.03 -2.76 -4.39
CA THR A 220 -23.66 -2.69 -5.82
C THR A 220 -24.74 -2.04 -6.69
N ALA A 221 -25.99 -2.04 -6.23
CA ALA A 221 -27.10 -1.35 -6.88
C ALA A 221 -26.99 0.18 -6.78
N GLU A 222 -26.33 0.70 -5.74
CA GLU A 222 -26.15 2.13 -5.45
C GLU A 222 -24.78 2.66 -5.88
N GLN A 223 -23.92 1.78 -6.40
CA GLN A 223 -22.60 2.12 -6.89
C GLN A 223 -22.63 2.70 -8.30
N ASP A 224 -21.69 3.60 -8.60
CA ASP A 224 -21.48 4.11 -9.95
C ASP A 224 -20.96 2.99 -10.89
N GLU A 225 -21.15 3.14 -12.20
CA GLU A 225 -20.72 2.15 -13.21
C GLU A 225 -19.22 1.82 -13.17
N MET A 226 -18.40 2.78 -12.76
CA MET A 226 -16.94 2.61 -12.67
C MET A 226 -16.47 2.04 -11.34
N GLU A 227 -17.35 1.74 -10.39
CA GLU A 227 -16.95 1.16 -9.11
C GLU A 227 -16.64 -0.33 -9.22
N SER A 228 -15.52 -0.74 -8.63
CA SER A 228 -14.89 -2.05 -8.79
C SER A 228 -15.84 -3.22 -8.54
N ARG A 229 -16.64 -3.18 -7.46
CA ARG A 229 -17.57 -4.28 -7.16
C ARG A 229 -18.66 -4.40 -8.21
N LYS A 230 -19.14 -3.29 -8.77
CA LYS A 230 -20.13 -3.28 -9.85
C LYS A 230 -19.56 -3.82 -11.16
N ILE A 231 -18.36 -3.36 -11.55
CA ILE A 231 -17.65 -3.85 -12.75
C ILE A 231 -17.43 -5.36 -12.68
N TRP A 232 -16.88 -5.84 -11.57
CA TRP A 232 -16.47 -7.23 -11.41
C TRP A 232 -17.56 -8.14 -10.84
N GLN A 233 -18.79 -7.66 -10.67
CA GLN A 233 -19.87 -8.39 -10.00
C GLN A 233 -20.13 -9.75 -10.65
N LYS A 234 -20.39 -9.77 -11.97
CA LYS A 234 -20.72 -10.99 -12.72
C LYS A 234 -19.57 -12.01 -12.72
N VAL A 235 -18.33 -11.53 -12.84
CA VAL A 235 -17.13 -12.37 -12.76
C VAL A 235 -17.01 -12.98 -11.36
N SER A 236 -17.24 -12.16 -10.32
CA SER A 236 -17.18 -12.59 -8.91
C SER A 236 -18.25 -13.62 -8.59
N ASP A 237 -19.48 -13.42 -9.07
CA ASP A 237 -20.60 -14.34 -8.85
C ASP A 237 -20.33 -15.70 -9.51
N ALA A 238 -19.84 -15.71 -10.75
CA ALA A 238 -19.44 -16.94 -11.44
C ALA A 238 -18.31 -17.67 -10.70
N ILE A 239 -17.30 -16.95 -10.20
CA ILE A 239 -16.21 -17.53 -9.40
C ILE A 239 -16.75 -18.14 -8.10
N ARG A 240 -17.65 -17.45 -7.40
CA ARG A 240 -18.28 -17.99 -6.16
C ARG A 240 -19.14 -19.22 -6.44
N ALA A 241 -19.76 -19.29 -7.62
CA ALA A 241 -20.51 -20.45 -8.09
C ALA A 241 -19.63 -21.59 -8.63
N ASN A 242 -18.29 -21.42 -8.63
CA ASN A 242 -17.32 -22.32 -9.27
C ASN A 242 -17.55 -22.54 -10.78
N ASP A 243 -18.21 -21.61 -11.46
CA ASP A 243 -18.39 -21.64 -12.92
C ASP A 243 -17.23 -20.90 -13.61
N THR A 244 -16.14 -21.63 -13.84
CA THR A 244 -14.93 -21.07 -14.45
C THR A 244 -15.16 -20.62 -15.90
N ASN A 245 -16.11 -21.25 -16.61
CA ASN A 245 -16.41 -20.92 -18.00
C ASN A 245 -17.14 -19.58 -18.07
N LEU A 246 -18.21 -19.42 -17.27
CA LEU A 246 -18.94 -18.16 -17.19
C LEU A 246 -18.06 -17.03 -16.68
N ALA A 247 -17.21 -17.28 -15.67
CA ALA A 247 -16.25 -16.30 -15.19
C ALA A 247 -15.31 -15.82 -16.30
N GLY A 248 -14.81 -16.73 -17.13
CA GLY A 248 -13.99 -16.42 -18.29
C GLY A 248 -14.73 -15.58 -19.35
N ILE A 249 -15.98 -15.94 -19.66
CA ILE A 249 -16.84 -15.22 -20.61
C ILE A 249 -17.09 -13.79 -20.13
N GLU A 250 -17.54 -13.60 -18.89
CA GLU A 250 -17.84 -12.27 -18.34
C GLU A 250 -16.58 -11.41 -18.22
N LYS A 251 -15.44 -12.01 -17.84
CA LYS A 251 -14.14 -11.31 -17.82
C LYS A 251 -13.74 -10.84 -19.22
N ASN A 252 -13.89 -11.69 -20.23
CA ASN A 252 -13.56 -11.33 -21.61
C ASN A 252 -14.44 -10.19 -22.14
N LYS A 253 -15.73 -10.13 -21.77
CA LYS A 253 -16.61 -9.02 -22.15
C LYS A 253 -16.07 -7.68 -21.65
N ILE A 254 -15.70 -7.61 -20.37
CA ILE A 254 -15.12 -6.40 -19.75
C ILE A 254 -13.81 -6.01 -20.46
N GLU A 255 -12.90 -6.97 -20.65
CA GLU A 255 -11.60 -6.70 -21.27
C GLU A 255 -11.71 -6.27 -22.73
N THR A 256 -12.61 -6.86 -23.51
CA THR A 256 -12.87 -6.48 -24.90
C THR A 256 -13.43 -5.06 -25.01
N GLN A 257 -14.45 -4.73 -24.20
CA GLN A 257 -15.01 -3.37 -24.16
C GLN A 257 -13.93 -2.33 -23.87
N LYS A 258 -13.02 -2.60 -22.91
CA LYS A 258 -11.94 -1.66 -22.56
C LYS A 258 -10.86 -1.55 -23.64
N ARG A 259 -10.64 -2.58 -24.43
CA ARG A 259 -9.76 -2.51 -25.62
C ARG A 259 -10.38 -1.64 -26.71
N GLU A 260 -11.69 -1.77 -26.95
CA GLU A 260 -12.44 -0.95 -27.91
C GLU A 260 -12.46 0.53 -27.48
N GLU A 261 -12.77 0.82 -26.22
CA GLU A 261 -12.70 2.19 -25.67
C GLU A 261 -11.29 2.80 -25.78
N LYS A 262 -10.24 1.99 -25.61
CA LYS A 262 -8.87 2.43 -25.81
C LYS A 262 -8.60 2.75 -27.29
N ALA A 263 -8.98 1.86 -28.21
CA ALA A 263 -8.79 2.07 -29.64
C ALA A 263 -9.51 3.33 -30.16
N ALA A 264 -10.75 3.57 -29.70
CA ALA A 264 -11.51 4.76 -30.06
C ALA A 264 -10.85 6.06 -29.57
N ARG A 265 -10.27 6.07 -28.36
CA ARG A 265 -9.49 7.22 -27.85
C ARG A 265 -8.21 7.44 -28.65
N GLU A 266 -7.53 6.38 -29.05
CA GLU A 266 -6.32 6.47 -29.88
C GLU A 266 -6.63 7.01 -31.28
N GLU A 267 -7.74 6.60 -31.89
CA GLU A 267 -8.21 7.08 -33.20
C GLU A 267 -8.55 8.58 -33.18
N THR A 268 -9.18 9.05 -32.11
CA THR A 268 -9.57 10.46 -31.93
C THR A 268 -8.44 11.34 -31.40
N GLY A 269 -7.31 10.74 -30.96
CA GLY A 269 -6.21 11.44 -30.31
C GLY A 269 -6.55 11.99 -28.91
N GLU A 270 -7.66 11.52 -28.31
CA GLU A 270 -8.10 11.96 -26.99
C GLU A 270 -7.17 11.41 -25.90
N LYS A 271 -6.62 12.32 -25.08
CA LYS A 271 -5.79 11.92 -23.93
C LYS A 271 -6.68 11.51 -22.77
N TRP A 272 -6.48 10.29 -22.26
CA TRP A 272 -7.11 9.85 -21.02
C TRP A 272 -6.68 10.73 -19.83
N GLN A 273 -7.64 11.12 -19.00
CA GLN A 273 -7.40 11.80 -17.74
C GLN A 273 -8.18 11.11 -16.61
N PRO A 274 -7.54 10.80 -15.47
CA PRO A 274 -8.25 10.28 -14.31
C PRO A 274 -9.26 11.29 -13.77
N LYS A 275 -10.36 10.80 -13.20
CA LYS A 275 -11.46 11.60 -12.67
C LYS A 275 -11.03 12.38 -11.42
N TYR A 276 -10.32 11.72 -10.50
CA TYR A 276 -10.05 12.27 -9.17
C TYR A 276 -8.59 12.64 -8.93
N PHE A 277 -7.67 12.17 -9.77
CA PHE A 277 -6.24 12.38 -9.58
C PHE A 277 -5.60 13.11 -10.76
N GLN A 278 -4.57 13.89 -10.45
CA GLN A 278 -3.71 14.57 -11.40
C GLN A 278 -2.25 14.21 -11.10
N TRP A 279 -1.46 14.00 -12.15
CA TRP A 279 -0.03 13.76 -12.01
C TRP A 279 0.69 15.08 -11.83
N GLU A 280 1.45 15.21 -10.75
CA GLU A 280 2.37 16.31 -10.50
C GLU A 280 3.80 15.77 -10.60
N ASP A 281 4.56 16.23 -11.59
CA ASP A 281 5.96 15.79 -11.81
C ASP A 281 6.89 16.14 -10.65
N GLU A 282 6.59 17.26 -9.98
CA GLU A 282 7.37 17.81 -8.87
C GLU A 282 6.45 18.15 -7.70
N GLU A 283 6.00 17.14 -6.95
CA GLU A 283 5.21 17.38 -5.74
C GLU A 283 6.15 17.89 -4.61
N PRO A 284 5.94 19.11 -4.06
CA PRO A 284 6.90 19.75 -3.17
C PRO A 284 7.23 18.97 -1.89
N THR A 285 6.23 18.28 -1.32
CA THR A 285 6.38 17.51 -0.08
C THR A 285 7.23 16.26 -0.32
N VAL A 286 6.97 15.54 -1.42
CA VAL A 286 7.74 14.41 -1.92
C VAL A 286 9.19 14.84 -2.11
N ILE A 287 9.46 15.89 -2.88
CA ILE A 287 10.83 16.34 -3.17
C ILE A 287 11.57 16.65 -1.88
N THR A 288 10.93 17.37 -0.97
CA THR A 288 11.54 17.76 0.31
C THR A 288 11.90 16.53 1.15
N LEU A 289 10.96 15.59 1.33
CA LEU A 289 11.18 14.38 2.13
C LEU A 289 12.17 13.43 1.47
N GLN A 290 12.14 13.27 0.15
CA GLN A 290 13.15 12.50 -0.57
C GLN A 290 14.54 13.09 -0.39
N ARG A 291 14.70 14.41 -0.52
CA ARG A 291 16.00 15.07 -0.32
C ARG A 291 16.54 14.85 1.09
N MET A 292 15.68 14.96 2.10
CA MET A 292 16.05 14.63 3.50
C MET A 292 16.52 13.18 3.64
N LEU A 293 15.78 12.24 3.04
CA LEU A 293 16.11 10.82 3.13
C LEU A 293 17.39 10.47 2.35
N THR A 294 17.50 10.89 1.09
CA THR A 294 18.65 10.62 0.20
C THR A 294 19.95 11.21 0.77
N SER A 295 19.91 12.41 1.36
CA SER A 295 21.09 12.98 2.03
C SER A 295 21.58 12.14 3.20
N THR A 296 20.70 11.33 3.80
CA THR A 296 20.98 10.54 5.00
C THR A 296 21.35 9.08 4.68
N VAL A 297 20.58 8.41 3.83
CA VAL A 297 20.79 6.98 3.52
C VAL A 297 21.50 6.75 2.18
N LYS A 298 21.77 7.83 1.42
CA LYS A 298 22.50 7.82 0.15
C LYS A 298 21.89 6.81 -0.83
N SER A 299 22.73 6.02 -1.51
CA SER A 299 22.32 5.02 -2.51
C SER A 299 21.43 3.89 -1.98
N LYS A 300 21.22 3.78 -0.66
CA LYS A 300 20.26 2.82 -0.10
C LYS A 300 18.81 3.18 -0.40
N TYR A 301 18.54 4.43 -0.76
CA TYR A 301 17.23 4.89 -1.20
C TYR A 301 17.36 5.50 -2.60
N ALA A 302 16.67 4.90 -3.57
CA ALA A 302 16.64 5.34 -4.95
C ALA A 302 15.18 5.41 -5.40
N PRO A 303 14.49 6.55 -5.19
CA PRO A 303 13.10 6.69 -5.60
C PRO A 303 13.00 6.59 -7.12
N ALA A 304 11.95 5.92 -7.61
CA ALA A 304 11.74 5.76 -9.05
C ALA A 304 11.25 7.05 -9.74
N THR A 305 10.74 8.01 -8.97
CA THR A 305 10.16 9.27 -9.45
C THR A 305 10.18 10.32 -8.35
N HIS A 306 10.14 11.60 -8.72
CA HIS A 306 9.88 12.71 -7.81
C HIS A 306 8.42 13.18 -7.86
N GLY A 307 7.64 12.63 -8.80
CA GLY A 307 6.24 12.98 -8.98
C GLY A 307 5.28 12.10 -8.19
N ASN A 308 4.04 12.55 -8.13
CA ASN A 308 2.96 11.88 -7.41
C ASN A 308 1.61 12.09 -8.10
N TRP A 309 0.70 11.11 -7.97
CA TRP A 309 -0.72 11.30 -8.31
C TRP A 309 -1.43 11.97 -7.14
N VAL A 310 -1.69 13.26 -7.29
CA VAL A 310 -2.31 14.11 -6.26
C VAL A 310 -3.82 14.12 -6.44
N TYR A 311 -4.54 14.07 -5.32
CA TYR A 311 -5.99 14.20 -5.33
C TYR A 311 -6.39 15.62 -5.77
N LYS A 312 -7.21 15.74 -6.82
CA LYS A 312 -7.60 17.03 -7.40
C LYS A 312 -8.30 17.95 -6.40
N GLY A 313 -9.03 17.39 -5.43
CA GLY A 313 -9.72 18.18 -4.41
C GLY A 313 -8.78 18.86 -3.40
N ASP A 314 -7.50 18.49 -3.36
CA ASP A 314 -6.49 19.20 -2.56
C ASP A 314 -5.78 20.31 -3.36
N LEU A 315 -6.02 20.40 -4.67
CA LEU A 315 -5.43 21.40 -5.58
C LEU A 315 -6.31 22.65 -5.79
N GLN A 316 -7.53 22.63 -5.26
CA GLN A 316 -8.53 23.70 -5.35
C GLN A 316 -8.52 24.53 -4.07
#